data_AF-A0A6A6J0I3-F1
#
_entry.id   AF-A0A6A6J0I3-F1
#
_cell.length_a   1.000
_cell.length_b   1.000
_cell.length_c   1.000
_cell.angle_alpha   90.00
_cell.angle_beta   90.00
_cell.angle_gamma   90.00
#
_symmetry.space_group_name_H-M   'P 1'
#
loop_
_entity.id
_entity.type
_entity.pdbx_description
1 polymer ?
#
loop_
_entity_poly.entity_id
_entity_poly.type
_entity_poly.pdbx_seq_one_letter_code
_entity_poly.pdbx_strand_id
1 'polypeptide(L)'
;MGDRTKSSITENKEGVRKWLASYLRDKNFTVEMQEVSEKRYNLLAYGKKRATTILVSSHIDTVPPFWPYYYNMMSDIIGGRGSVDAKGSVAAQIIAVQGLRERPRRSQNYEVVIFG
;
A
#
# COMPACT_ATOMS: atom_id res chain seq x y z
N MET A 1 8.07 -24.36 -3.59
CA MET A 1 7.21 -23.81 -2.51
C MET A 1 8.10 -22.93 -1.65
N GLY A 2 7.95 -21.60 -1.74
CA GLY A 2 8.78 -20.65 -1.00
C GLY A 2 7.92 -19.91 0.02
N ASP A 3 8.28 -20.06 1.29
CA ASP A 3 7.66 -19.38 2.43
C ASP A 3 7.73 -17.86 2.25
N ARG A 4 6.57 -17.19 2.26
CA ARG A 4 6.44 -15.72 2.14
C ARG A 4 5.84 -15.10 3.39
N THR A 5 6.08 -15.64 4.57
CA THR A 5 5.58 -15.05 5.83
C THR A 5 6.42 -13.83 6.25
N LYS A 6 6.20 -12.69 5.58
CA LYS A 6 6.85 -11.40 5.91
C LYS A 6 6.19 -10.73 7.13
N SER A 7 6.80 -10.87 8.32
CA SER A 7 6.41 -10.15 9.55
C SER A 7 6.75 -8.66 9.48
N SER A 8 5.80 -7.74 9.68
CA SER A 8 5.98 -6.28 9.52
C SER A 8 6.41 -5.51 10.79
N ILE A 9 7.02 -6.17 11.77
CA ILE A 9 7.19 -5.57 13.11
C ILE A 9 8.27 -4.47 13.15
N THR A 10 9.46 -4.64 12.55
CA THR A 10 10.41 -3.50 12.43
C THR A 10 11.43 -3.68 11.31
N GLU A 11 12.09 -4.83 11.21
CA GLU A 11 13.12 -5.09 10.19
C GLU A 11 12.57 -5.33 8.77
N ASN A 12 11.29 -5.67 8.64
CA ASN A 12 10.65 -5.96 7.35
C ASN A 12 9.80 -4.80 6.82
N LYS A 13 9.71 -3.68 7.54
CA LYS A 13 8.98 -2.50 7.05
C LYS A 13 9.62 -1.97 5.77
N GLU A 14 10.94 -2.04 5.68
CA GLU A 14 11.66 -1.72 4.44
C GLU A 14 11.31 -2.70 3.31
N GLY A 15 11.18 -4.00 3.61
CA GLY A 15 10.77 -5.02 2.64
C GLY A 15 9.36 -4.81 2.09
N VAL A 16 8.39 -4.43 2.95
CA VAL A 16 7.02 -4.11 2.53
C VAL A 16 6.98 -2.82 1.71
N ARG A 17 7.67 -1.77 2.16
CA ARG A 17 7.75 -0.48 1.43
C ARG A 17 8.37 -0.64 0.05
N LYS A 18 9.52 -1.32 -0.04
CA LYS A 18 10.18 -1.58 -1.33
C LYS A 18 9.30 -2.39 -2.28
N TRP A 19 8.63 -3.42 -1.76
CA TRP A 19 7.71 -4.22 -2.57
C TRP A 19 6.54 -3.38 -3.09
N LEU A 20 5.90 -2.60 -2.23
CA LEU A 20 4.77 -1.74 -2.58
C LEU A 20 5.19 -0.64 -3.59
N ALA A 21 6.38 -0.06 -3.41
CA ALA A 21 6.93 0.91 -4.36
C ALA A 21 7.16 0.30 -5.73
N SER A 22 7.70 -0.93 -5.80
CA SER A 22 7.84 -1.67 -7.07
C SER A 22 6.48 -1.92 -7.71
N TYR A 23 5.53 -2.46 -6.93
CA TYR A 23 4.17 -2.75 -7.42
C TYR A 23 3.48 -1.51 -8.01
N LEU A 24 3.59 -0.36 -7.36
CA LEU A 24 2.99 0.89 -7.84
C LEU A 24 3.70 1.43 -9.08
N ARG A 25 5.02 1.31 -9.19
CA ARG A 25 5.76 1.67 -10.41
C ARG A 25 5.37 0.79 -11.59
N ASP A 26 5.21 -0.52 -11.39
CA ASP A 26 4.73 -1.46 -12.41
C ASP A 26 3.32 -1.11 -12.90
N LYS A 27 2.56 -0.36 -12.09
CA LYS A 27 1.23 0.17 -12.40
C LYS A 27 1.27 1.62 -12.89
N ASN A 28 2.41 2.06 -13.42
CA ASN A 28 2.62 3.39 -14.00
C ASN A 28 2.30 4.54 -13.03
N PHE A 29 2.56 4.37 -11.73
CA PHE A 29 2.64 5.49 -10.79
C PHE A 29 4.07 6.03 -10.73
N THR A 30 4.18 7.35 -10.58
CA THR A 30 5.39 7.97 -10.04
C THR A 30 5.41 7.71 -8.55
N VAL A 31 6.51 7.18 -8.00
CA VAL A 31 6.62 6.82 -6.58
C VAL A 31 7.80 7.52 -5.93
N GLU A 32 7.51 8.27 -4.87
CA GLU A 32 8.46 9.03 -4.05
C GLU A 32 8.48 8.46 -2.62
N MET A 33 9.69 8.26 -2.08
CA MET A 33 9.88 7.93 -0.66
C MET A 33 10.22 9.22 0.08
N GLN A 34 9.32 9.68 0.94
CA GLN A 34 9.51 10.91 1.71
C GLN A 34 9.95 10.53 3.12
N GLU A 35 11.16 10.92 3.50
CA GLU A 35 11.63 10.80 4.88
C GLU A 35 10.88 11.78 5.78
N VAL A 36 10.27 11.29 6.86
CA VAL A 36 9.55 12.11 7.85
C VAL A 36 10.25 12.16 9.20
N SER A 37 11.08 11.17 9.49
CA SER A 37 12.04 11.16 10.59
C SER A 37 13.07 10.08 10.28
N GLU A 38 14.14 10.00 11.08
CA GLU A 38 15.18 9.00 10.90
C GLU A 38 14.59 7.59 10.68
N LYS A 39 14.87 7.01 9.50
CA LYS A 39 14.42 5.67 9.05
C LYS A 39 12.90 5.47 8.91
N ARG A 40 12.08 6.52 9.05
CA ARG A 40 10.63 6.50 8.77
C ARG A 40 10.34 7.25 7.48
N TYR A 41 9.62 6.56 6.61
CA TYR A 41 9.39 7.03 5.24
C TYR A 41 7.93 6.80 4.88
N ASN A 42 7.29 7.86 4.39
CA ASN A 42 6.05 7.76 3.65
C ASN A 42 6.33 7.31 2.22
N LEU A 43 5.37 6.62 1.62
CA LEU A 43 5.38 6.28 0.21
C LEU A 43 4.27 7.10 -0.47
N LEU A 44 4.67 8.04 -1.31
CA LEU A 44 3.75 8.84 -2.13
C LEU A 44 3.71 8.24 -3.53
N ALA A 45 2.51 8.03 -4.06
CA ALA A 45 2.28 7.52 -5.40
C ALA A 45 1.26 8.38 -6.14
N TYR A 46 1.67 8.94 -7.28
CA TYR A 46 0.86 9.85 -8.07
C TYR A 46 1.01 9.57 -9.57
N GLY A 47 0.23 10.28 -10.39
CA GLY A 47 0.31 10.19 -11.85
C GLY A 47 1.59 10.81 -12.44
N LYS A 48 1.50 11.32 -13.67
CA LYS A 48 2.65 11.96 -14.36
C LYS A 48 3.13 13.26 -13.70
N LYS A 49 2.25 13.96 -12.99
CA LYS A 49 2.54 15.23 -12.31
C LYS A 49 2.02 15.17 -10.88
N ARG A 50 2.78 15.76 -9.95
CA ARG A 50 2.39 15.97 -8.55
C ARG A 50 1.46 17.18 -8.42
N ALA A 51 0.28 17.07 -9.03
CA ALA A 51 -0.71 18.15 -9.15
C ALA A 51 -2.12 17.59 -8.91
N THR A 52 -2.28 16.90 -7.78
CA THR A 52 -3.47 16.13 -7.44
C THR A 52 -4.40 16.91 -6.52
N THR A 53 -5.70 16.76 -6.72
CA THR A 53 -6.72 17.46 -5.91
C THR A 53 -7.33 16.56 -4.85
N ILE A 54 -7.13 15.24 -4.95
CA ILE A 54 -7.65 14.24 -4.03
C ILE A 54 -6.49 13.41 -3.52
N LEU A 55 -6.42 13.30 -2.20
CA LEU A 55 -5.48 12.46 -1.47
C LEU A 55 -6.21 11.26 -0.89
N VAL A 56 -5.77 10.05 -1.25
CA VAL A 56 -6.23 8.80 -0.64
C VAL A 56 -5.11 8.26 0.23
N SER A 57 -5.39 8.02 1.51
CA SER A 57 -4.35 7.62 2.44
C SER A 57 -4.71 6.49 3.41
N SER A 58 -3.69 5.75 3.81
CA SER A 58 -3.72 4.68 4.81
C SER A 58 -2.30 4.38 5.32
N HIS A 59 -2.10 3.34 6.12
CA HIS A 59 -0.80 2.96 6.66
C HIS A 59 -0.48 1.47 6.51
N ILE A 60 0.82 1.12 6.60
CA ILE A 60 1.31 -0.26 6.40
C ILE A 60 2.01 -0.85 7.62
N ASP A 61 2.25 -0.05 8.65
CA ASP A 61 2.70 -0.54 9.93
C ASP A 61 1.60 -1.29 10.67
N THR A 62 2.00 -2.17 11.59
CA THR A 62 1.09 -3.00 12.36
C THR A 62 1.53 -3.02 13.80
N VAL A 63 0.58 -3.17 14.71
CA VAL A 63 0.86 -3.35 16.15
C VAL A 63 1.29 -4.80 16.48
N PRO A 64 2.11 -5.01 17.53
CA PRO A 64 2.35 -6.34 18.09
C PRO A 64 1.07 -6.98 18.68
N PRO A 65 1.04 -8.31 18.88
CA PRO A 65 2.03 -9.30 18.40
C PRO A 65 1.83 -9.63 16.91
N PHE A 66 2.83 -10.32 16.34
CA PHE A 66 2.69 -10.90 15.00
C PHE A 66 1.57 -11.93 14.99
N TRP A 67 0.71 -11.84 13.98
CA TRP A 67 -0.24 -12.90 13.62
C TRP A 67 -0.02 -13.22 12.14
N PRO A 68 0.38 -14.46 11.80
CA PRO A 68 0.55 -14.91 10.42
C PRO A 68 -0.63 -14.58 9.51
N TYR A 69 -0.32 -14.24 8.25
CA TYR A 69 -1.34 -14.10 7.22
C TYR A 69 -1.85 -15.46 6.78
N TYR A 70 -3.16 -15.55 6.58
CA TYR A 70 -3.80 -16.74 6.02
C TYR A 70 -4.95 -16.36 5.10
N TYR A 71 -5.30 -17.28 4.22
CA TYR A 71 -6.49 -17.21 3.38
C TYR A 71 -7.29 -18.49 3.60
N ASN A 72 -8.53 -18.35 4.07
CA ASN A 72 -9.47 -19.45 4.20
C ASN A 72 -10.26 -19.57 2.90
N MET A 73 -9.98 -20.61 2.12
CA MET A 73 -10.63 -20.86 0.83
C MET A 73 -12.13 -21.20 0.93
N MET A 74 -12.60 -21.73 2.07
CA MET A 74 -14.01 -22.10 2.25
C MET A 74 -14.88 -20.90 2.60
N SER A 75 -14.37 -20.00 3.44
CA SER A 75 -15.11 -18.80 3.87
C SER A 75 -14.75 -17.53 3.10
N ASP A 76 -13.77 -17.62 2.19
CA ASP A 76 -13.19 -16.49 1.45
C ASP A 76 -12.66 -15.36 2.36
N ILE A 77 -12.07 -15.74 3.51
CA ILE A 77 -11.57 -14.79 4.51
C ILE A 77 -10.04 -14.70 4.41
N ILE A 78 -9.53 -13.47 4.26
CA ILE A 78 -8.11 -13.15 4.47
C ILE A 78 -7.94 -12.64 5.91
N GLY A 79 -7.07 -13.29 6.68
CA GLY A 79 -6.80 -12.94 8.07
C GLY A 79 -5.31 -12.74 8.37
N GLY A 80 -5.02 -12.30 9.59
CA GLY A 80 -3.67 -12.03 10.08
C GLY A 80 -3.49 -10.56 10.51
N ARG A 81 -2.36 -10.26 11.17
CA ARG A 81 -2.09 -8.93 11.71
C ARG A 81 -1.96 -7.93 10.58
N GLY A 82 -2.81 -6.92 10.56
CA GLY A 82 -2.79 -5.91 9.51
C GLY A 82 -3.78 -6.14 8.37
N SER A 83 -4.50 -7.27 8.36
CA SER A 83 -5.50 -7.56 7.31
C SER A 83 -6.63 -6.52 7.31
N VAL A 84 -7.24 -6.27 8.48
CA VAL A 84 -8.26 -5.22 8.68
C VAL A 84 -7.60 -3.84 8.81
N ASP A 85 -6.60 -3.74 9.69
CA ASP A 85 -5.92 -2.48 10.06
C ASP A 85 -4.42 -2.49 9.71
N ALA A 86 -3.99 -2.07 8.52
CA ALA A 86 -4.83 -1.43 7.48
C ALA A 86 -4.53 -1.90 6.05
N LYS A 87 -3.86 -3.04 5.87
CA LYS A 87 -3.40 -3.50 4.55
C LYS A 87 -4.54 -3.87 3.60
N GLY A 88 -5.67 -4.36 4.11
CA GLY A 88 -6.88 -4.57 3.30
C GLY A 88 -7.39 -3.26 2.72
N SER A 89 -7.46 -2.21 3.55
CA SER A 89 -7.83 -0.86 3.11
C SER A 89 -6.84 -0.29 2.09
N VAL A 90 -5.52 -0.44 2.33
CA VAL A 90 -4.47 -0.04 1.37
C VAL A 90 -4.69 -0.70 0.00
N ALA A 91 -4.92 -2.02 -0.03
CA ALA A 91 -5.13 -2.76 -1.27
C ALA A 91 -6.38 -2.27 -2.01
N ALA A 92 -7.51 -2.11 -1.31
CA ALA A 92 -8.76 -1.63 -1.90
C ALA A 92 -8.62 -0.20 -2.46
N GLN A 93 -7.97 0.70 -1.72
CA GLN A 93 -7.70 2.07 -2.16
C GLN A 93 -6.86 2.12 -3.45
N ILE A 94 -5.79 1.32 -3.53
CA ILE A 94 -4.93 1.25 -4.72
C ILE A 94 -5.72 0.76 -5.93
N ILE A 95 -6.52 -0.31 -5.78
CA ILE A 95 -7.34 -0.86 -6.86
C ILE A 95 -8.38 0.18 -7.32
N ALA A 96 -9.04 0.86 -6.39
CA ALA A 96 -10.01 1.90 -6.71
C ALA A 96 -9.38 3.05 -7.52
N VAL A 97 -8.21 3.54 -7.10
CA VAL A 97 -7.50 4.60 -7.83
C VAL A 97 -7.02 4.13 -9.19
N GLN A 98 -6.55 2.88 -9.32
CA GLN A 98 -6.19 2.29 -10.62
C GLN A 98 -7.41 2.27 -11.57
N GLY A 99 -8.55 1.75 -11.10
CA GLY A 99 -9.77 1.71 -11.90
C GLY A 99 -10.29 3.10 -12.29
N LEU A 100 -10.10 4.12 -11.44
CA LEU A 100 -10.44 5.50 -11.78
C LEU A 100 -9.51 6.08 -12.85
N ARG A 101 -8.21 5.78 -12.80
CA ARG A 101 -7.22 6.23 -13.79
C ARG A 101 -7.42 5.61 -15.17
N GLU A 102 -7.96 4.40 -15.24
CA GLU A 102 -8.26 3.69 -16.50
C GLU A 102 -9.53 4.20 -17.19
N ARG A 103 -10.39 4.96 -16.48
CA ARG A 103 -11.64 5.47 -17.05
C ARG A 103 -11.39 6.72 -17.90
N PRO A 104 -11.84 6.75 -19.18
CA PRO A 104 -11.57 7.85 -20.11
C PRO A 104 -12.33 9.16 -19.84
N ARG A 105 -13.18 9.24 -18.79
CA ARG A 105 -14.21 10.30 -18.67
C ARG A 105 -14.03 11.33 -17.54
N ARG A 106 -12.89 11.42 -16.85
CA ARG A 106 -12.68 12.51 -15.89
C ARG A 106 -11.22 12.92 -15.79
N SER A 107 -10.95 14.20 -16.08
CA SER A 107 -9.70 14.91 -15.79
C SER A 107 -9.56 15.14 -14.27
N GLN A 108 -9.38 14.06 -13.51
CA GLN A 108 -9.16 14.13 -12.07
C GLN A 108 -7.78 13.55 -11.78
N ASN A 109 -6.96 14.34 -11.08
CA ASN A 109 -5.61 13.95 -10.70
C ASN A 109 -5.68 13.38 -9.27
N TYR A 110 -5.49 12.07 -9.15
CA TYR A 110 -5.53 11.34 -7.87
C TYR A 110 -4.12 11.05 -7.36
N GLU A 111 -3.88 11.29 -6.07
CA GLU A 111 -2.66 10.87 -5.37
C GLU A 111 -3.02 9.87 -4.27
N VAL A 112 -2.20 8.82 -4.17
CA VAL A 112 -2.26 7.83 -3.10
C VAL A 112 -1.04 8.05 -2.22
N VAL A 113 -1.24 8.36 -0.95
CA VAL A 113 -0.15 8.42 0.04
C VAL A 113 -0.34 7.33 1.05
N ILE A 114 0.67 6.48 1.17
CA ILE A 114 0.67 5.37 2.11
C ILE A 114 1.72 5.70 3.17
N PHE A 115 1.25 5.91 4.40
CA PHE A 115 2.07 6.18 5.57
C PHE A 115 2.71 4.89 6.09
N GLY A 116 3.92 4.95 6.65
CA GLY A 116 4.63 3.76 7.13
C GLY A 116 5.77 4.01 8.10
#